data_AF-A0AAV3A1P9-F1
#
_entry.id   AF-A0AAV3A1P9-F1
#
_cell.length_a   1.000
_cell.length_b   1.000
_cell.length_c   1.000
_cell.angle_alpha   90.00
_cell.angle_beta   90.00
_cell.angle_gamma   90.00
#
_symmetry.space_group_name_H-M   'P 1'
#
loop_
_entity.id
_entity.type
_entity.pdbx_description
1 polymer ?
#
loop_
_entity_poly.entity_id
_entity_poly.type
_entity_poly.pdbx_seq_one_letter_code
_entity_poly.pdbx_strand_id
1 'polypeptide(L)'
;MRRVKRMMDRKMETQSLCIRSVYTSKIISSDRDLLSVVFFGTKESKNSDPFKHIYVLHDLDTPGAKRVLDLDKYREEKGRSFFSDTIGHSFNYSLGEALWQCSNLFSNVKLKLSHKRIMLFTNEDNPHATDSAKTTQARAKAKDLRETGIFLDLLHLEKHNGFNISLFYRDIVNIDEDEDLGVQQTASRKLDDLMRRVRAKESKKRSLCRLSLKVGNDVNITVGIYNLLQKAMKAPPVKLYRESNEPVKTKTRSFNRENGSLLLPSDTKKSQTYGNRQIVLEKEETEELKRFDDPSLVLIGFKPIAFLKKHHFIRPAQFVYPEEALVSGSSTFFHALLIKCLEKQVMAICRYIPRRNTPPRFVALVPQEEKLDEDNIQIKPPGFNLIFIPFADDIRKVKGPDKVPASDEQVDKMKEIVNKLRFKYRLVIF
;
A
#
# COMPACT_ATOMS: atom_id res chain seq x y z
N MET A 1 -7.33 40.03 -7.38
CA MET A 1 -7.43 39.07 -8.50
C MET A 1 -6.10 38.45 -8.94
N ARG A 2 -5.08 39.20 -9.41
CA ARG A 2 -3.81 38.61 -9.94
C ARG A 2 -3.05 37.69 -8.96
N ARG A 3 -3.06 38.01 -7.66
CA ARG A 3 -2.40 37.23 -6.59
C ARG A 3 -3.13 35.91 -6.28
N VAL A 4 -4.47 35.92 -6.33
CA VAL A 4 -5.33 34.74 -6.15
C VAL A 4 -5.20 33.78 -7.34
N LYS A 5 -5.18 34.33 -8.57
CA LYS A 5 -4.97 33.56 -9.80
C LYS A 5 -3.63 32.81 -9.77
N ARG A 6 -2.51 33.51 -9.50
CA ARG A 6 -1.18 32.88 -9.37
C ARG A 6 -1.10 31.79 -8.29
N MET A 7 -1.88 31.90 -7.21
CA MET A 7 -1.89 30.90 -6.14
C MET A 7 -2.70 29.65 -6.53
N MET A 8 -3.83 29.83 -7.21
CA MET A 8 -4.59 28.71 -7.79
C MET A 8 -3.77 27.96 -8.84
N ASP A 9 -3.07 28.70 -9.70
CA ASP A 9 -2.27 28.11 -10.79
C ASP A 9 -1.08 27.27 -10.27
N ARG A 10 -0.43 27.67 -9.17
CA ARG A 10 0.63 26.87 -8.53
C ARG A 10 0.10 25.59 -7.88
N LYS A 11 -1.10 25.62 -7.32
CA LYS A 11 -1.69 24.45 -6.65
C LYS A 11 -2.16 23.41 -7.66
N MET A 12 -2.69 23.86 -8.79
CA MET A 12 -3.08 22.99 -9.90
C MET A 12 -1.88 22.22 -10.48
N GLU A 13 -0.72 22.87 -10.57
CA GLU A 13 0.52 22.21 -10.99
C GLU A 13 0.93 21.09 -10.00
N THR A 14 0.90 21.39 -8.70
CA THR A 14 1.18 20.40 -7.64
C THR A 14 0.24 19.20 -7.72
N GLN A 15 -1.05 19.43 -7.96
CA GLN A 15 -2.04 18.36 -8.16
C GLN A 15 -1.71 17.51 -9.40
N SER A 16 -1.44 18.15 -10.53
CA SER A 16 -1.15 17.46 -11.80
C SER A 16 0.12 16.61 -11.72
N LEU A 17 1.18 17.13 -11.08
CA LEU A 17 2.42 16.39 -10.81
C LEU A 17 2.19 15.19 -9.89
N CYS A 18 1.34 15.35 -8.87
CA CYS A 18 0.99 14.27 -7.96
C CYS A 18 0.21 13.17 -8.69
N ILE A 19 -0.80 13.51 -9.48
CA ILE A 19 -1.59 12.56 -10.28
C ILE A 19 -0.67 11.80 -11.25
N ARG A 20 0.25 12.50 -11.92
CA ARG A 20 1.23 11.85 -12.81
C ARG A 20 2.10 10.84 -12.07
N SER A 21 2.58 11.19 -10.87
CA SER A 21 3.36 10.29 -10.01
C SER A 21 2.57 9.01 -9.67
N VAL A 22 1.27 9.13 -9.39
CA VAL A 22 0.38 7.96 -9.18
C VAL A 22 0.28 7.12 -10.44
N TYR A 23 0.01 7.72 -11.61
CA TYR A 23 -0.05 6.99 -12.87
C TYR A 23 1.23 6.18 -13.12
N THR A 24 2.41 6.81 -12.95
CA THR A 24 3.69 6.10 -13.13
C THR A 24 3.91 5.01 -12.07
N SER A 25 3.50 5.25 -10.82
CA SER A 25 3.65 4.28 -9.73
C SER A 25 2.75 3.06 -9.95
N LYS A 26 1.52 3.26 -10.45
CA LYS A 26 0.60 2.17 -10.82
C LYS A 26 1.11 1.36 -12.01
N ILE A 27 1.70 1.98 -13.02
CA ILE A 27 2.34 1.24 -14.12
C ILE A 27 3.45 0.31 -13.60
N ILE A 28 4.19 0.71 -12.58
CA ILE A 28 5.28 -0.08 -11.98
C ILE A 28 4.75 -1.20 -11.06
N SER A 29 3.71 -0.92 -10.27
CA SER A 29 3.29 -1.77 -9.15
C SER A 29 1.99 -2.56 -9.36
N SER A 30 1.04 -2.02 -10.12
CA SER A 30 -0.33 -2.55 -10.30
C SER A 30 -0.91 -2.11 -11.64
N ASP A 31 -0.58 -2.83 -12.72
CA ASP A 31 -1.03 -2.55 -14.09
C ASP A 31 -2.54 -2.76 -14.32
N ARG A 32 -3.22 -3.44 -13.40
CA ARG A 32 -4.66 -3.76 -13.50
C ARG A 32 -5.58 -2.72 -12.86
N ASP A 33 -5.03 -1.77 -12.10
CA ASP A 33 -5.83 -0.73 -11.49
C ASP A 33 -6.32 0.24 -12.57
N LEU A 34 -7.59 0.64 -12.50
CA LEU A 34 -8.16 1.61 -13.42
C LEU A 34 -8.11 3.01 -12.80
N LEU A 35 -7.65 3.99 -13.57
CA LEU A 35 -7.52 5.39 -13.13
C LEU A 35 -8.37 6.30 -14.03
N SER A 36 -8.97 7.32 -13.41
CA SER A 36 -9.71 8.39 -14.09
C SER A 36 -9.22 9.75 -13.58
N VAL A 37 -9.40 10.79 -14.40
CA VAL A 37 -9.11 12.17 -14.02
C VAL A 37 -10.31 13.03 -14.40
N VAL A 38 -10.92 13.67 -13.40
CA VAL A 38 -12.08 14.53 -13.55
C VAL A 38 -11.78 15.89 -12.92
N PHE A 39 -12.00 16.95 -13.68
CA PHE A 39 -11.96 18.33 -13.18
C PHE A 39 -13.38 18.83 -12.97
N PHE A 40 -13.56 19.68 -11.95
CA PHE A 40 -14.81 20.36 -11.66
C PHE A 40 -14.54 21.87 -11.49
N GLY A 41 -15.57 22.70 -11.70
CA GLY A 41 -15.38 24.15 -11.73
C GLY A 41 -14.68 24.62 -13.00
N THR A 42 -14.90 23.94 -14.12
CA THR A 42 -14.31 24.28 -15.42
C THR A 42 -15.23 25.19 -16.24
N LYS A 43 -14.71 25.93 -17.23
CA LYS A 43 -15.57 26.72 -18.13
C LYS A 43 -16.23 25.79 -19.15
N GLU A 44 -15.41 24.94 -19.78
CA GLU A 44 -15.84 23.88 -20.68
C GLU A 44 -16.40 22.69 -19.90
N SER A 45 -17.37 21.99 -20.50
CA SER A 45 -17.99 20.79 -19.92
C SER A 45 -17.81 19.61 -20.87
N LYS A 46 -17.27 18.50 -20.36
CA LYS A 46 -17.06 17.26 -21.11
C LYS A 46 -17.37 16.08 -20.22
N ASN A 47 -18.57 15.52 -20.36
CA ASN A 47 -19.10 14.46 -19.52
C ASN A 47 -20.20 13.70 -20.29
N SER A 48 -20.55 12.51 -19.80
CA SER A 48 -21.62 11.68 -20.37
C SER A 48 -23.02 12.28 -20.14
N ASP A 49 -23.13 13.12 -19.10
CA ASP A 49 -24.38 13.71 -18.62
C ASP A 49 -24.36 15.24 -18.82
N PRO A 50 -25.52 15.92 -18.91
CA PRO A 50 -25.58 17.34 -19.27
C PRO A 50 -25.21 18.30 -18.11
N PHE A 51 -24.30 17.93 -17.21
CA PHE A 51 -23.87 18.86 -16.16
C PHE A 51 -22.89 19.89 -16.69
N LYS A 52 -23.06 21.10 -16.18
CA LYS A 52 -22.18 22.22 -16.49
C LYS A 52 -20.97 22.20 -15.56
N HIS A 53 -19.84 22.67 -16.07
CA HIS A 53 -18.61 22.91 -15.32
C HIS A 53 -17.91 21.64 -14.78
N ILE A 54 -18.10 20.51 -15.46
CA ILE A 54 -17.42 19.23 -15.17
C ILE A 54 -16.72 18.76 -16.45
N TYR A 55 -15.44 18.43 -16.35
CA TYR A 55 -14.61 17.99 -17.47
C TYR A 55 -13.90 16.67 -17.13
N VAL A 56 -14.30 15.59 -17.78
CA VAL A 56 -13.65 14.28 -17.71
C VAL A 56 -12.47 14.26 -18.69
N LEU A 57 -11.26 14.35 -18.15
CA LEU A 57 -10.03 14.29 -18.94
C LEU A 57 -9.76 12.84 -19.38
N HIS A 58 -9.76 11.91 -18.43
CA HIS A 58 -9.58 10.48 -18.67
C HIS A 58 -10.72 9.69 -18.03
N ASP A 59 -11.39 8.87 -18.83
CA ASP A 59 -12.32 7.84 -18.34
C ASP A 59 -11.58 6.75 -17.57
N LEU A 60 -12.32 5.98 -16.76
CA LEU A 60 -11.77 4.92 -15.94
C LEU A 60 -11.21 3.77 -16.81
N ASP A 61 -9.88 3.68 -16.90
CA ASP A 61 -9.17 2.67 -17.69
C ASP A 61 -7.75 2.49 -17.14
N THR A 62 -7.05 1.48 -17.66
CA THR A 62 -5.66 1.19 -17.33
C THR A 62 -4.72 2.38 -17.61
N PRO A 63 -3.71 2.62 -16.75
CA PRO A 63 -2.73 3.66 -16.98
C PRO A 63 -1.83 3.29 -18.16
N GLY A 64 -1.54 4.27 -19.02
CA GLY A 64 -0.73 4.07 -20.22
C GLY A 64 0.15 5.27 -20.55
N ALA A 65 1.15 5.05 -21.40
CA ALA A 65 2.12 6.08 -21.78
C ALA A 65 1.48 7.35 -22.36
N LYS A 66 0.45 7.20 -23.19
CA LYS A 66 -0.30 8.33 -23.78
C LYS A 66 -0.96 9.19 -22.70
N ARG A 67 -1.61 8.57 -21.72
CA ARG A 67 -2.27 9.26 -20.60
C ARG A 67 -1.26 10.00 -19.71
N VAL A 68 -0.07 9.42 -19.51
CA VAL A 68 1.02 10.09 -18.78
C VAL A 68 1.50 11.32 -19.57
N LEU A 69 1.68 11.18 -20.88
CA LEU A 69 2.08 12.29 -21.75
C LEU A 69 1.02 13.40 -21.79
N ASP A 70 -0.27 13.04 -21.78
CA ASP A 70 -1.37 14.00 -21.69
C ASP A 70 -1.34 14.79 -20.38
N LEU A 71 -1.00 14.14 -19.26
CA LEU A 71 -0.81 14.83 -17.98
C LEU A 71 0.45 15.72 -17.96
N ASP A 72 1.51 15.35 -18.67
CA ASP A 72 2.72 16.16 -18.79
C ASP A 72 2.48 17.50 -19.51
N LYS A 73 1.42 17.63 -20.32
CA LYS A 73 1.02 18.90 -20.97
C LYS A 73 0.62 19.99 -19.97
N TYR A 74 0.18 19.61 -18.78
CA TYR A 74 -0.28 20.53 -17.73
C TYR A 74 0.85 20.97 -16.78
N ARG A 75 2.11 20.67 -17.13
CA ARG A 75 3.28 21.00 -16.33
C ARG A 75 3.78 22.42 -16.61
N GLU A 76 4.38 23.06 -15.59
CA GLU A 76 5.05 24.35 -15.70
C GLU A 76 4.14 25.51 -16.14
N GLU A 77 4.73 26.67 -16.43
CA GLU A 77 3.98 27.87 -16.81
C GLU A 77 3.24 27.73 -18.15
N LYS A 78 3.77 26.92 -19.07
CA LYS A 78 3.12 26.62 -20.37
C LYS A 78 1.88 25.74 -20.23
N GLY A 79 1.87 24.82 -19.26
CA GLY A 79 0.70 24.00 -18.97
C GLY A 79 -0.43 24.78 -18.31
N ARG A 80 -0.10 25.83 -17.54
CA ARG A 80 -1.10 26.72 -16.91
C ARG A 80 -1.88 27.53 -17.94
N SER A 81 -1.20 28.12 -18.93
CA SER A 81 -1.87 28.79 -20.04
C SER A 81 -2.73 27.80 -20.82
N PHE A 82 -2.19 26.62 -21.13
CA PHE A 82 -2.93 25.57 -21.83
C PHE A 82 -4.23 25.17 -21.12
N PHE A 83 -4.22 25.02 -19.79
CA PHE A 83 -5.43 24.72 -19.03
C PHE A 83 -6.44 25.88 -19.05
N SER A 84 -5.96 27.12 -18.85
CA SER A 84 -6.82 28.31 -18.88
C SER A 84 -7.51 28.48 -20.24
N ASP A 85 -6.77 28.20 -21.32
CA ASP A 85 -7.23 28.39 -22.69
C ASP A 85 -8.12 27.24 -23.17
N THR A 86 -7.81 25.99 -22.77
CA THR A 86 -8.52 24.79 -23.26
C THR A 86 -9.74 24.41 -22.41
N ILE A 87 -9.65 24.56 -21.09
CA ILE A 87 -10.67 24.08 -20.14
C ILE A 87 -11.33 25.27 -19.41
N GLY A 88 -10.53 26.25 -19.03
CA GLY A 88 -10.97 27.43 -18.28
C GLY A 88 -11.43 27.13 -16.85
N HIS A 89 -11.81 28.17 -16.10
CA HIS A 89 -12.27 28.07 -14.71
C HIS A 89 -13.62 28.77 -14.53
N SER A 90 -14.46 28.22 -13.66
CA SER A 90 -15.77 28.75 -13.27
C SER A 90 -15.97 28.57 -11.77
N PHE A 91 -16.52 29.60 -11.12
CA PHE A 91 -16.90 29.55 -9.70
C PHE A 91 -18.30 28.98 -9.49
N ASN A 92 -19.10 28.87 -10.56
CA ASN A 92 -20.45 28.32 -10.52
C ASN A 92 -20.39 26.82 -10.79
N TYR A 93 -20.16 25.99 -9.77
CA TYR A 93 -20.21 24.52 -9.90
C TYR A 93 -21.13 23.92 -8.83
N SER A 94 -21.54 22.66 -9.02
CA SER A 94 -22.19 21.85 -7.99
C SER A 94 -21.31 20.64 -7.66
N LEU A 95 -20.93 20.50 -6.39
CA LEU A 95 -20.14 19.34 -5.96
C LEU A 95 -20.98 18.06 -6.01
N GLY A 96 -22.29 18.15 -5.75
CA GLY A 96 -23.18 16.99 -5.86
C GLY A 96 -23.23 16.41 -7.27
N GLU A 97 -23.23 17.27 -8.29
CA GLU A 97 -23.16 16.84 -9.69
C GLU A 97 -21.80 16.22 -10.04
N ALA A 98 -20.70 16.79 -9.54
CA ALA A 98 -19.36 16.23 -9.73
C ALA A 98 -19.21 14.83 -9.11
N LEU A 99 -19.75 14.65 -7.89
CA LEU A 99 -19.77 13.34 -7.22
C LEU A 99 -20.65 12.33 -7.96
N TRP A 100 -21.77 12.77 -8.52
CA TRP A 100 -22.63 11.91 -9.32
C TRP A 100 -21.95 11.48 -10.62
N GLN A 101 -21.26 12.40 -11.32
CA GLN A 101 -20.46 12.05 -12.50
C GLN A 101 -19.39 11.00 -12.16
N CYS A 102 -18.68 11.17 -11.05
CA CYS A 102 -17.70 10.19 -10.58
C CYS A 102 -18.33 8.82 -10.26
N SER A 103 -19.55 8.81 -9.71
CA SER A 103 -20.31 7.56 -9.50
C SER A 103 -20.62 6.85 -10.82
N ASN A 104 -21.08 7.61 -11.83
CA ASN A 104 -21.40 7.07 -13.15
C ASN A 104 -20.18 6.46 -13.85
N LEU A 105 -18.98 7.04 -13.66
CA LEU A 105 -17.74 6.45 -14.17
C LEU A 105 -17.48 5.04 -13.62
N PHE A 106 -17.82 4.78 -12.34
CA PHE A 106 -17.71 3.43 -11.79
C PHE A 106 -18.78 2.48 -12.32
N SER A 107 -19.98 2.98 -12.60
CA SER A 107 -21.10 2.18 -13.13
C SER A 107 -20.89 1.75 -14.59
N ASN A 108 -20.19 2.57 -15.38
CA ASN A 108 -19.91 2.29 -16.80
C ASN A 108 -18.84 1.20 -17.02
N VAL A 109 -18.15 0.78 -15.95
CA VAL A 109 -17.05 -0.18 -16.05
C VAL A 109 -17.60 -1.60 -16.08
N LYS A 110 -17.30 -2.32 -17.15
CA LYS A 110 -17.73 -3.72 -17.35
C LYS A 110 -16.98 -4.73 -16.48
N LEU A 111 -15.88 -4.31 -15.85
CA LEU A 111 -15.04 -5.15 -15.00
C LEU A 111 -15.53 -5.13 -13.54
N LYS A 112 -15.40 -6.25 -12.84
CA LYS A 112 -15.66 -6.30 -11.40
C LYS A 112 -14.58 -5.53 -10.64
N LEU A 113 -14.94 -4.38 -10.10
CA LEU A 113 -14.07 -3.56 -9.26
C LEU A 113 -14.08 -4.09 -7.83
N SER A 114 -12.89 -4.34 -7.26
CA SER A 114 -12.75 -4.75 -5.87
C SER A 114 -12.94 -3.59 -4.89
N HIS A 115 -12.54 -2.39 -5.30
CA HIS A 115 -12.56 -1.19 -4.49
C HIS A 115 -12.80 0.03 -5.37
N LYS A 116 -13.64 0.96 -4.89
CA LYS A 116 -13.96 2.20 -5.59
C LYS A 116 -13.54 3.37 -4.69
N ARG A 117 -12.65 4.24 -5.18
CA ARG A 117 -12.12 5.37 -4.40
C ARG A 117 -12.08 6.64 -5.24
N ILE A 118 -12.54 7.74 -4.65
CA ILE A 118 -12.48 9.10 -5.18
C ILE A 118 -11.52 9.88 -4.29
N MET A 119 -10.46 10.42 -4.89
CA MET A 119 -9.53 11.32 -4.23
C MET A 119 -9.84 12.76 -4.64
N LEU A 120 -10.38 13.55 -3.71
CA LEU A 120 -10.78 14.93 -3.95
C LEU A 120 -9.64 15.89 -3.59
N PHE A 121 -9.05 16.52 -4.60
CA PHE A 121 -8.05 17.56 -4.41
C PHE A 121 -8.73 18.94 -4.41
N THR A 122 -8.66 19.66 -3.30
CA THR A 122 -9.27 21.00 -3.19
C THR A 122 -8.53 21.86 -2.16
N ASN A 123 -8.58 23.18 -2.36
CA ASN A 123 -8.12 24.16 -1.37
C ASN A 123 -9.27 25.04 -0.84
N GLU A 124 -10.52 24.72 -1.20
CA GLU A 124 -11.72 25.40 -0.74
C GLU A 124 -12.42 24.51 0.29
N ASP A 125 -12.57 25.04 1.51
CA ASP A 125 -13.11 24.33 2.67
C ASP A 125 -14.63 24.44 2.80
N ASN A 126 -15.25 25.48 2.23
CA ASN A 126 -16.70 25.62 2.16
C ASN A 126 -17.19 26.03 0.75
N PRO A 127 -17.27 25.08 -0.19
CA PRO A 127 -17.53 25.38 -1.60
C PRO A 127 -18.92 25.96 -1.88
N HIS A 128 -19.93 25.70 -1.04
CA HIS A 128 -21.33 26.10 -1.26
C HIS A 128 -21.89 26.98 -0.13
N ALA A 129 -21.04 27.79 0.51
CA ALA A 129 -21.40 28.60 1.67
C ALA A 129 -22.66 29.48 1.46
N THR A 130 -22.88 29.94 0.24
CA THR A 130 -24.00 30.81 -0.15
C THR A 130 -25.24 30.05 -0.62
N ASP A 131 -25.14 28.74 -0.87
CA ASP A 131 -26.19 27.93 -1.50
C ASP A 131 -26.47 26.67 -0.68
N SER A 132 -27.51 26.77 0.17
CA SER A 132 -27.96 25.69 1.04
C SER A 132 -28.49 24.47 0.26
N ALA A 133 -29.07 24.70 -0.91
CA ALA A 133 -29.60 23.62 -1.76
C ALA A 133 -28.46 22.75 -2.30
N LYS A 134 -27.40 23.39 -2.85
CA LYS A 134 -26.20 22.66 -3.31
C LYS A 134 -25.44 21.97 -2.18
N THR A 135 -25.41 22.58 -1.00
CA THR A 135 -24.83 21.97 0.21
C THR A 135 -25.56 20.68 0.57
N THR A 136 -26.89 20.73 0.63
CA THR A 136 -27.72 19.57 0.94
C THR A 136 -27.58 18.48 -0.12
N GLN A 137 -27.59 18.86 -1.40
CA GLN A 137 -27.39 17.93 -2.52
C GLN A 137 -26.03 17.22 -2.46
N ALA A 138 -24.95 17.95 -2.17
CA ALA A 138 -23.61 17.38 -2.06
C ALA A 138 -23.49 16.38 -0.90
N ARG A 139 -24.08 16.71 0.26
CA ARG A 139 -24.12 15.80 1.43
C ARG A 139 -24.94 14.54 1.15
N ALA A 140 -26.12 14.68 0.55
CA ALA A 140 -26.94 13.55 0.15
C ALA A 140 -26.17 12.63 -0.81
N LYS A 141 -25.52 13.20 -1.84
CA LYS A 141 -24.73 12.40 -2.78
C LYS A 141 -23.48 11.76 -2.15
N ALA A 142 -22.81 12.43 -1.22
CA ALA A 142 -21.73 11.80 -0.46
C ALA A 142 -22.21 10.60 0.36
N LYS A 143 -23.41 10.69 0.95
CA LYS A 143 -24.04 9.56 1.66
C LYS A 143 -24.38 8.42 0.70
N ASP A 144 -25.00 8.72 -0.45
CA ASP A 144 -25.29 7.71 -1.50
C ASP A 144 -24.02 6.97 -1.94
N LEU A 145 -22.90 7.69 -2.10
CA LEU A 145 -21.60 7.11 -2.46
C LEU A 145 -21.11 6.11 -1.39
N ARG A 146 -21.26 6.45 -0.10
CA ARG A 146 -20.90 5.56 1.01
C ARG A 146 -21.71 4.28 1.01
N GLU A 147 -23.03 4.40 0.87
CA GLU A 147 -23.94 3.25 0.81
C GLU A 147 -23.64 2.35 -0.39
N THR A 148 -23.16 2.93 -1.49
CA THR A 148 -22.71 2.19 -2.70
C THR A 148 -21.30 1.56 -2.52
N GLY A 149 -20.63 1.79 -1.40
CA GLY A 149 -19.28 1.29 -1.13
C GLY A 149 -18.17 2.05 -1.86
N ILE A 150 -18.41 3.32 -2.22
CA ILE A 150 -17.42 4.21 -2.83
C ILE A 150 -16.77 5.06 -1.73
N PHE A 151 -15.44 5.00 -1.66
CA PHE A 151 -14.66 5.72 -0.67
C PHE A 151 -14.29 7.11 -1.14
N LEU A 152 -14.65 8.15 -0.38
CA LEU A 152 -14.28 9.52 -0.69
C LEU A 152 -13.21 10.02 0.29
N ASP A 153 -12.02 10.27 -0.25
CA ASP A 153 -10.86 10.76 0.46
C ASP A 153 -10.57 12.22 0.10
N LEU A 154 -10.55 13.09 1.11
CA LEU A 154 -10.19 14.49 0.93
C LEU A 154 -8.67 14.68 1.00
N LEU A 155 -8.11 15.30 -0.04
CA LEU A 155 -6.73 15.74 -0.13
C LEU A 155 -6.69 17.27 -0.16
N HIS A 156 -6.89 17.85 1.03
CA HIS A 156 -6.99 19.29 1.18
C HIS A 156 -5.62 19.98 1.14
N LEU A 157 -5.53 21.03 0.32
CA LEU A 157 -4.35 21.86 0.14
C LEU A 157 -4.41 23.09 1.06
N GLU A 158 -3.25 23.65 1.39
CA GLU A 158 -3.16 24.85 2.24
C GLU A 158 -3.95 26.04 1.67
N LYS A 159 -4.76 26.70 2.51
CA LYS A 159 -5.47 27.95 2.24
C LYS A 159 -4.87 29.04 3.14
N HIS A 160 -4.93 30.31 2.71
CA HIS A 160 -4.28 31.43 3.42
C HIS A 160 -4.68 31.57 4.90
N ASN A 161 -5.89 31.15 5.28
CA ASN A 161 -6.40 31.22 6.65
C ASN A 161 -6.51 29.83 7.31
N GLY A 162 -5.80 28.83 6.78
CA GLY A 162 -6.02 27.43 7.13
C GLY A 162 -7.21 26.81 6.40
N PHE A 163 -7.33 25.48 6.47
CA PHE A 163 -8.40 24.71 5.86
C PHE A 163 -9.24 24.07 6.97
N ASN A 164 -10.51 24.43 7.09
CA ASN A 164 -11.37 23.91 8.16
C ASN A 164 -12.32 22.81 7.66
N ILE A 165 -11.99 21.56 7.98
CA ILE A 165 -12.75 20.36 7.57
C ILE A 165 -14.16 20.36 8.18
N SER A 166 -14.32 20.90 9.39
CA SER A 166 -15.58 20.89 10.15
C SER A 166 -16.70 21.71 9.50
N LEU A 167 -16.39 22.63 8.59
CA LEU A 167 -17.39 23.47 7.94
C LEU A 167 -18.29 22.69 6.98
N PHE A 168 -17.72 21.75 6.23
CA PHE A 168 -18.43 21.08 5.14
C PHE A 168 -18.00 19.63 4.95
N TYR A 169 -16.71 19.35 4.90
CA TYR A 169 -16.20 18.03 4.51
C TYR A 169 -16.28 16.96 5.60
N ARG A 170 -16.48 17.32 6.87
CA ARG A 170 -16.64 16.36 7.98
C ARG A 170 -17.72 15.32 7.69
N ASP A 171 -18.85 15.76 7.13
CA ASP A 171 -19.99 14.89 6.85
C ASP A 171 -19.87 14.18 5.48
N ILE A 172 -18.84 14.52 4.70
CA ILE A 172 -18.64 14.05 3.31
C ILE A 172 -17.50 13.03 3.20
N VAL A 173 -16.40 13.21 3.95
CA VAL A 173 -15.25 12.29 3.95
C VAL A 173 -15.55 11.02 4.73
N ASN A 174 -15.24 9.86 4.15
CA ASN A 174 -15.44 8.59 4.81
C ASN A 174 -14.49 8.46 5.99
N ILE A 175 -15.03 8.05 7.13
CA ILE A 175 -14.25 7.67 8.30
C ILE A 175 -14.25 6.13 8.27
N ASP A 176 -13.08 5.53 8.06
CA ASP A 176 -12.95 4.07 8.18
C ASP A 176 -13.22 3.67 9.64
N GLU A 177 -14.02 2.64 9.89
CA GLU A 177 -14.38 2.16 11.24
C GLU A 177 -13.15 1.75 12.08
N ASP A 178 -12.01 1.46 11.43
CA ASP A 178 -10.73 1.08 12.02
C ASP A 178 -9.76 2.27 12.26
N GLU A 179 -10.07 3.48 11.77
CA GLU A 179 -9.25 4.67 12.01
C GLU A 179 -9.80 5.44 13.22
N ASP A 180 -9.00 5.56 14.28
CA ASP A 180 -9.33 6.40 15.43
C ASP A 180 -9.75 7.80 14.92
N LEU A 181 -10.95 8.22 15.32
CA LEU A 181 -11.64 9.47 14.95
C LEU A 181 -10.79 10.76 15.11
N GLY A 182 -9.62 10.67 15.76
CA GLY A 182 -8.80 11.81 16.19
C GLY A 182 -7.69 12.26 15.23
N VAL A 183 -7.29 11.48 14.22
CA VAL A 183 -6.09 11.80 13.41
C VAL A 183 -6.46 12.44 12.07
N GLN A 184 -6.91 13.69 12.11
CA GLN A 184 -7.09 14.48 10.89
C GLN A 184 -5.73 14.92 10.35
N GLN A 185 -5.44 14.56 9.09
CA GLN A 185 -4.21 14.97 8.40
C GLN A 185 -4.16 16.50 8.23
N THR A 186 -2.97 17.10 8.33
CA THR A 186 -2.79 18.56 8.14
C THR A 186 -2.90 18.93 6.66
N ALA A 187 -3.17 20.20 6.32
CA ALA A 187 -3.28 20.63 4.92
C ALA A 187 -1.94 20.53 4.16
N SER A 188 -1.95 20.07 2.90
CA SER A 188 -0.72 19.93 2.11
C SER A 188 -0.11 21.28 1.76
N ARG A 189 1.13 21.48 2.20
CA ARG A 189 1.96 22.63 1.82
C ARG A 189 2.90 22.32 0.66
N LYS A 190 3.51 21.13 0.66
CA LYS A 190 4.50 20.71 -0.34
C LYS A 190 3.97 19.54 -1.18
N LEU A 191 4.53 19.41 -2.38
CA LEU A 191 4.26 18.29 -3.28
C LEU A 191 4.60 16.94 -2.61
N ASP A 192 5.72 16.88 -1.88
CA ASP A 192 6.15 15.65 -1.20
C ASP A 192 5.13 15.17 -0.15
N ASP A 193 4.55 16.10 0.61
CA ASP A 193 3.56 15.79 1.66
C ASP A 193 2.25 15.33 1.02
N LEU A 194 1.86 15.95 -0.11
CA LEU A 194 0.70 15.54 -0.90
C LEU A 194 0.91 14.13 -1.48
N MET A 195 2.09 13.87 -2.06
CA MET A 195 2.45 12.57 -2.62
C MET A 195 2.47 11.47 -1.56
N ARG A 196 2.95 11.75 -0.35
CA ARG A 196 2.92 10.78 0.76
C ARG A 196 1.50 10.41 1.16
N ARG A 197 0.61 11.41 1.28
CA ARG A 197 -0.80 11.16 1.61
C ARG A 197 -1.53 10.38 0.54
N VAL A 198 -1.32 10.76 -0.71
CA VAL A 198 -1.88 10.04 -1.84
C VAL A 198 -1.39 8.59 -1.81
N ARG A 199 -0.09 8.33 -1.67
CA ARG A 199 0.46 6.97 -1.59
C ARG A 199 -0.07 6.18 -0.39
N ALA A 200 -0.26 6.81 0.77
CA ALA A 200 -0.84 6.18 1.95
C ALA A 200 -2.29 5.72 1.72
N LYS A 201 -3.04 6.48 0.91
CA LYS A 201 -4.44 6.20 0.56
C LYS A 201 -4.61 5.56 -0.83
N GLU A 202 -3.54 5.32 -1.58
CA GLU A 202 -3.62 4.77 -2.94
C GLU A 202 -3.88 3.27 -2.92
N SER A 203 -3.33 2.57 -1.93
CA SER A 203 -3.37 1.12 -1.83
C SER A 203 -4.14 0.70 -0.59
N LYS A 204 -5.13 -0.18 -0.75
CA LYS A 204 -5.80 -0.82 0.39
C LYS A 204 -4.83 -1.75 1.10
N LYS A 205 -4.98 -1.87 2.43
CA LYS A 205 -4.32 -2.91 3.24
C LYS A 205 -4.60 -4.28 2.61
N ARG A 206 -3.53 -5.00 2.22
CA ARG A 206 -3.62 -6.35 1.66
C ARG A 206 -2.86 -7.32 2.56
N SER A 207 -3.61 -8.18 3.26
CA SER A 207 -3.00 -9.25 4.04
C SER A 207 -2.39 -10.30 3.11
N LEU A 208 -1.20 -10.76 3.45
CA LEU A 208 -0.52 -11.89 2.82
C LEU A 208 -1.25 -13.19 3.16
N CYS A 209 -1.57 -13.36 4.44
CA CYS A 209 -2.39 -14.45 4.95
C CYS A 209 -3.03 -14.03 6.27
N ARG A 210 -4.08 -14.76 6.67
CA ARG A 210 -4.72 -14.65 7.98
C ARG A 210 -4.43 -15.92 8.75
N LEU A 211 -3.96 -15.80 9.98
CA LEU A 211 -3.55 -16.92 10.80
C LEU A 211 -4.16 -16.82 12.19
N SER A 212 -4.34 -17.97 12.83
CA SER A 212 -4.65 -18.04 14.24
C SER A 212 -3.35 -17.92 15.06
N LEU A 213 -3.30 -16.96 15.97
CA LEU A 213 -2.27 -16.83 16.99
C LEU A 213 -2.75 -17.55 18.26
N LYS A 214 -2.10 -18.67 18.55
CA LYS A 214 -2.41 -19.56 19.67
C LYS A 214 -1.53 -19.19 20.86
N VAL A 215 -2.13 -18.70 21.94
CA VAL A 215 -1.43 -18.30 23.18
C VAL A 215 -1.36 -19.48 24.16
N GLY A 216 -2.39 -20.32 24.15
CA GLY A 216 -2.49 -21.59 24.87
C GLY A 216 -3.39 -22.55 24.11
N ASN A 217 -3.89 -23.59 24.77
CA ASN A 217 -4.76 -24.57 24.11
C ASN A 217 -6.13 -23.98 23.73
N ASP A 218 -6.69 -23.13 24.60
CA ASP A 218 -8.06 -22.62 24.45
C ASP A 218 -8.12 -21.15 24.02
N VAL A 219 -7.00 -20.42 24.09
CA VAL A 219 -6.94 -18.99 23.77
C VAL A 219 -6.30 -18.80 22.41
N ASN A 220 -7.15 -18.53 21.42
CA ASN A 220 -6.77 -18.30 20.03
C ASN A 220 -7.35 -16.97 19.55
N ILE A 221 -6.49 -16.10 19.00
CA ILE A 221 -6.91 -14.86 18.34
C ILE A 221 -6.62 -14.94 16.85
N THR A 222 -7.28 -14.11 16.04
CA THR A 222 -6.99 -14.01 14.60
C THR A 222 -6.15 -12.79 14.28
N VAL A 223 -5.09 -13.00 13.50
CA VAL A 223 -4.20 -11.94 13.05
C VAL A 223 -3.99 -12.00 11.54
N GLY A 224 -3.96 -10.82 10.92
CA GLY A 224 -3.50 -10.63 9.55
C GLY A 224 -1.97 -10.45 9.52
N ILE A 225 -1.32 -11.14 8.59
CA ILE A 225 0.10 -10.97 8.30
C ILE A 225 0.22 -10.09 7.06
N TYR A 226 1.03 -9.04 7.14
CA TYR A 226 1.21 -8.04 6.09
C TYR A 226 2.70 -7.94 5.71
N ASN A 227 2.98 -7.72 4.42
CA ASN A 227 4.31 -7.36 3.96
C ASN A 227 4.35 -5.85 3.71
N LEU A 228 4.89 -5.08 4.68
CA LEU A 228 5.05 -3.63 4.51
C LEU A 228 6.18 -3.29 3.53
N LEU A 229 7.17 -4.18 3.41
CA LEU A 229 8.28 -4.07 2.48
C LEU A 229 8.26 -5.28 1.53
N GLN A 230 8.14 -5.00 0.24
CA GLN A 230 8.17 -6.00 -0.82
C GLN A 230 9.21 -5.57 -1.87
N LYS A 231 10.09 -6.50 -2.26
CA LYS A 231 11.09 -6.22 -3.30
C LYS A 231 10.38 -5.98 -4.62
N ALA A 232 10.53 -4.78 -5.18
CA ALA A 232 10.09 -4.47 -6.54
C ALA A 232 11.00 -5.20 -7.54
N MET A 233 10.40 -6.05 -8.38
CA MET A 233 11.10 -6.83 -9.40
C MET A 233 10.71 -6.31 -10.77
N LYS A 234 11.62 -6.41 -11.75
CA LYS A 234 11.28 -6.17 -13.15
C LYS A 234 10.17 -7.13 -13.58
N ALA A 235 9.12 -6.62 -14.22
CA ALA A 235 8.03 -7.43 -14.73
C ALA A 235 8.58 -8.50 -15.69
N PRO A 236 8.12 -9.76 -15.59
CA PRO A 236 8.56 -10.82 -16.49
C PRO A 236 8.09 -10.53 -17.93
N PRO A 237 8.87 -10.92 -18.95
CA PRO A 237 8.47 -10.73 -20.33
C PRO A 237 7.22 -11.55 -20.66
N VAL A 238 6.35 -11.00 -21.51
CA VAL A 238 5.14 -11.65 -22.02
C VAL A 238 5.41 -12.10 -23.46
N LYS A 239 5.06 -13.34 -23.80
CA LYS A 239 5.18 -13.87 -25.17
C LYS A 239 4.06 -13.30 -26.04
N LEU A 240 4.40 -12.80 -27.23
CA LEU A 240 3.45 -12.21 -28.18
C LEU A 240 3.44 -12.97 -29.50
N TYR A 241 2.31 -12.93 -30.21
CA TYR A 241 2.23 -13.42 -31.59
C TYR A 241 2.89 -12.40 -32.53
N ARG A 242 3.73 -12.86 -33.46
CA ARG A 242 4.60 -11.97 -34.27
C ARG A 242 3.81 -10.96 -35.10
N GLU A 243 2.69 -11.36 -35.68
CA GLU A 243 1.96 -10.53 -36.65
C GLU A 243 0.96 -9.59 -35.97
N SER A 244 0.27 -10.05 -34.92
CA SER A 244 -0.76 -9.28 -34.21
C SER A 244 -0.27 -8.57 -32.94
N ASN A 245 0.91 -8.93 -32.43
CA ASN A 245 1.42 -8.52 -31.12
C ASN A 245 0.51 -8.88 -29.94
N GLU A 246 -0.41 -9.82 -30.11
CA GLU A 246 -1.30 -10.26 -29.05
C GLU A 246 -0.62 -11.23 -28.08
N PRO A 247 -0.94 -11.20 -26.76
CA PRO A 247 -0.38 -12.12 -25.77
C PRO A 247 -0.71 -13.59 -26.05
N VAL A 248 0.31 -14.45 -25.98
CA VAL A 248 0.18 -15.90 -26.23
C VAL A 248 0.08 -16.68 -24.92
N LYS A 249 -0.95 -17.52 -24.83
CA LYS A 249 -1.14 -18.44 -23.69
C LYS A 249 -0.23 -19.66 -23.82
N THR A 250 0.68 -19.86 -22.86
CA THR A 250 1.54 -21.05 -22.80
C THR A 250 0.82 -22.18 -22.05
N LYS A 251 0.68 -23.36 -22.66
CA LYS A 251 0.21 -24.60 -22.02
C LYS A 251 1.36 -25.60 -21.96
N THR A 252 1.79 -25.97 -20.76
CA THR A 252 2.85 -26.99 -20.56
C THR A 252 2.20 -28.35 -20.30
N ARG A 253 2.62 -29.37 -21.04
CA ARG A 253 2.16 -30.76 -20.89
C ARG A 253 3.38 -31.67 -20.86
N SER A 254 3.32 -32.71 -20.03
CA SER A 254 4.36 -33.73 -19.93
C SER A 254 3.90 -35.00 -20.63
N PHE A 255 4.77 -35.64 -21.39
CA PHE A 255 4.46 -36.84 -22.15
C PHE A 255 5.51 -37.92 -21.87
N ASN A 256 5.10 -39.18 -21.96
CA ASN A 256 6.05 -40.28 -21.96
C ASN A 256 6.76 -40.32 -23.32
N ARG A 257 8.09 -40.50 -23.26
CA ARG A 257 8.97 -40.44 -24.42
C ARG A 257 8.75 -41.59 -25.40
N GLU A 258 8.37 -42.77 -24.91
CA GLU A 258 8.30 -43.99 -25.73
C GLU A 258 6.98 -44.13 -26.49
N ASN A 259 5.86 -43.86 -25.82
CA ASN A 259 4.52 -44.04 -26.39
C ASN A 259 3.83 -42.71 -26.75
N GLY A 260 4.43 -41.56 -26.43
CA GLY A 260 3.86 -40.24 -26.66
C GLY A 260 2.61 -39.92 -25.83
N SER A 261 2.25 -40.76 -24.86
CA SER A 261 1.04 -40.57 -24.06
C SER A 261 1.19 -39.40 -23.10
N LEU A 262 0.11 -38.67 -22.86
CA LEU A 262 0.07 -37.61 -21.85
C LEU A 262 0.29 -38.24 -20.46
N LEU A 263 1.22 -37.69 -19.68
CA LEU A 263 1.46 -38.12 -18.30
C LEU A 263 0.55 -37.37 -17.35
N LEU A 264 -0.25 -38.12 -16.60
CA LEU A 264 -1.01 -37.61 -15.47
C LEU A 264 -0.11 -37.53 -14.23
N PRO A 265 -0.46 -36.72 -13.22
CA PRO A 265 0.30 -36.65 -11.97
C PRO A 265 0.47 -38.02 -11.29
N SER A 266 -0.47 -38.94 -11.45
CA SER A 266 -0.43 -40.33 -10.96
C SER A 266 0.59 -41.21 -11.66
N ASP A 267 0.97 -40.87 -12.88
CA ASP A 267 1.89 -41.67 -13.70
C ASP A 267 3.36 -41.35 -13.39
N THR A 268 3.61 -40.37 -12.50
CA THR A 268 4.95 -39.85 -12.20
C THR A 268 5.26 -39.93 -10.72
N LYS A 269 6.41 -40.50 -10.37
CA LYS A 269 6.97 -40.48 -9.02
C LYS A 269 8.12 -39.49 -8.91
N LYS A 270 8.51 -39.14 -7.69
CA LYS A 270 9.72 -38.34 -7.41
C LYS A 270 10.85 -39.27 -7.02
N SER A 271 12.05 -39.04 -7.55
CA SER A 271 13.23 -39.83 -7.18
C SER A 271 14.39 -38.93 -6.77
N GLN A 272 15.14 -39.36 -5.74
CA GLN A 272 16.44 -38.80 -5.39
C GLN A 272 17.45 -39.95 -5.22
N THR A 273 18.63 -39.79 -5.78
CA THR A 273 19.69 -40.82 -5.75
C THR A 273 20.79 -40.39 -4.80
N TYR A 274 21.11 -41.26 -3.84
CA TYR A 274 22.21 -41.07 -2.88
C TYR A 274 23.18 -42.24 -3.01
N GLY A 275 24.40 -41.97 -3.48
CA GLY A 275 25.35 -43.03 -3.83
C GLY A 275 24.76 -43.95 -4.89
N ASN A 276 24.69 -45.25 -4.59
CA ASN A 276 24.13 -46.27 -5.49
C ASN A 276 22.67 -46.66 -5.14
N ARG A 277 22.00 -45.90 -4.26
CA ARG A 277 20.61 -46.19 -3.87
C ARG A 277 19.66 -45.12 -4.39
N GLN A 278 18.68 -45.54 -5.17
CA GLN A 278 17.57 -44.69 -5.61
C GLN A 278 16.45 -44.74 -4.58
N ILE A 279 16.03 -43.57 -4.11
CA ILE A 279 14.88 -43.41 -3.22
C ILE A 279 13.75 -42.82 -4.06
N VAL A 280 12.66 -43.56 -4.16
CA VAL A 280 11.46 -43.17 -4.90
C VAL A 280 10.36 -42.87 -3.90
N LEU A 281 9.73 -41.70 -4.05
CA LEU A 281 8.64 -41.22 -3.23
C LEU A 281 7.48 -40.75 -4.12
N GLU A 282 6.27 -40.96 -3.65
CA GLU A 282 5.10 -40.33 -4.24
C GLU A 282 5.11 -38.82 -4.00
N LYS A 283 4.41 -38.07 -4.86
CA LYS A 283 4.29 -36.62 -4.67
C LYS A 283 3.69 -36.29 -3.31
N GLU A 284 2.70 -37.06 -2.86
CA GLU A 284 2.03 -36.88 -1.58
C GLU A 284 2.99 -37.07 -0.39
N GLU A 285 3.82 -38.11 -0.43
CA GLU A 285 4.87 -38.35 0.58
C GLU A 285 5.87 -37.18 0.65
N THR A 286 6.22 -36.58 -0.51
CA THR A 286 7.11 -35.40 -0.53
C THR A 286 6.49 -34.12 0.03
N GLU A 287 5.17 -34.06 0.11
CA GLU A 287 4.45 -32.97 0.78
C GLU A 287 4.23 -33.28 2.26
N GLU A 288 3.96 -34.54 2.60
CA GLU A 288 3.79 -35.02 3.97
C GLU A 288 5.07 -34.89 4.79
N LEU A 289 6.25 -35.17 4.22
CA LEU A 289 7.53 -34.97 4.91
C LEU A 289 7.78 -33.50 5.34
N LYS A 290 7.06 -32.55 4.74
CA LYS A 290 7.14 -31.12 5.06
C LYS A 290 6.06 -30.67 6.04
N ARG A 291 5.11 -31.54 6.37
CA ARG A 291 3.99 -31.25 7.26
C ARG A 291 4.43 -31.47 8.70
N PHE A 292 4.31 -30.41 9.50
CA PHE A 292 4.57 -30.45 10.95
C PHE A 292 3.25 -30.20 11.68
N ASP A 293 2.81 -28.94 11.73
CA ASP A 293 1.50 -28.56 12.26
C ASP A 293 0.68 -27.78 11.23
N ASP A 294 -0.55 -27.44 11.62
CA ASP A 294 -1.41 -26.57 10.84
C ASP A 294 -0.93 -25.11 10.83
N PRO A 295 -1.30 -24.34 9.78
CA PRO A 295 -0.92 -22.94 9.64
C PRO A 295 -1.37 -22.11 10.84
N SER A 296 -0.41 -21.63 11.62
CA SER A 296 -0.67 -20.88 12.85
C SER A 296 0.58 -20.16 13.34
N LEU A 297 0.37 -19.22 14.25
CA LEU A 297 1.40 -18.62 15.09
C LEU A 297 1.23 -19.17 16.50
N VAL A 298 2.09 -20.09 16.92
CA VAL A 298 2.01 -20.65 18.28
C VAL A 298 2.98 -19.89 19.18
N LEU A 299 2.48 -19.26 20.23
CA LEU A 299 3.30 -18.61 21.25
C LEU A 299 4.09 -19.65 22.03
N ILE A 300 5.40 -19.41 22.18
CA ILE A 300 6.30 -20.25 22.97
C ILE A 300 6.62 -19.56 24.30
N GLY A 301 6.80 -18.24 24.27
CA GLY A 301 7.10 -17.45 25.46
C GLY A 301 7.57 -16.05 25.12
N PHE A 302 8.05 -15.33 26.14
CA PHE A 302 8.54 -13.97 26.02
C PHE A 302 10.04 -13.90 26.30
N LYS A 303 10.76 -13.07 25.54
CA LYS A 303 12.19 -12.85 25.72
C LYS A 303 12.52 -11.36 25.67
N PRO A 304 13.47 -10.83 26.43
CA PRO A 304 13.85 -9.42 26.33
C PRO A 304 14.37 -9.05 24.93
N ILE A 305 14.01 -7.86 24.44
CA ILE A 305 14.38 -7.39 23.09
C ILE A 305 15.91 -7.33 22.91
N ALA A 306 16.67 -7.12 23.98
CA ALA A 306 18.13 -7.09 23.97
C ALA A 306 18.79 -8.37 23.43
N PHE A 307 18.11 -9.53 23.51
CA PHE A 307 18.63 -10.79 22.97
C PHE A 307 18.51 -10.89 21.45
N LEU A 308 17.75 -10.00 20.81
CA LEU A 308 17.59 -9.97 19.36
C LEU A 308 18.74 -9.19 18.73
N LYS A 309 19.68 -9.90 18.10
CA LYS A 309 20.84 -9.28 17.46
C LYS A 309 20.48 -8.78 16.06
N LYS A 310 20.87 -7.55 15.72
CA LYS A 310 20.60 -6.93 14.41
C LYS A 310 21.19 -7.71 13.22
N HIS A 311 22.32 -8.39 13.42
CA HIS A 311 22.99 -9.16 12.35
C HIS A 311 22.37 -10.55 12.10
N HIS A 312 21.39 -10.99 12.88
CA HIS A 312 20.65 -12.24 12.65
C HIS A 312 19.55 -12.08 11.58
N PHE A 313 19.65 -11.08 10.71
CA PHE A 313 18.69 -10.87 9.64
C PHE A 313 18.84 -11.93 8.54
N ILE A 314 17.75 -12.62 8.21
CA ILE A 314 17.70 -13.63 7.14
C ILE A 314 16.89 -13.13 5.94
N ARG A 315 15.71 -12.58 6.22
CA ARG A 315 14.72 -12.20 5.22
C ARG A 315 13.86 -11.06 5.74
N PRO A 316 13.16 -10.32 4.85
CA PRO A 316 12.34 -9.17 5.24
C PRO A 316 11.34 -9.52 6.35
N ALA A 317 11.24 -8.63 7.34
CA ALA A 317 10.26 -8.76 8.41
C ALA A 317 8.84 -8.60 7.86
N GLN A 318 7.89 -9.23 8.51
CA GLN A 318 6.46 -9.07 8.24
C GLN A 318 5.82 -8.26 9.37
N PHE A 319 4.59 -7.82 9.17
CA PHE A 319 3.85 -7.06 10.15
C PHE A 319 2.58 -7.80 10.54
N VAL A 320 2.31 -7.87 11.84
CA VAL A 320 1.15 -8.56 12.40
C VAL A 320 0.19 -7.51 12.94
N TYR A 321 -1.08 -7.63 12.56
CA TYR A 321 -2.16 -6.78 13.01
C TYR A 321 -3.40 -7.63 13.29
N PRO A 322 -4.25 -7.32 14.30
CA PRO A 322 -5.41 -8.13 14.62
C PRO A 322 -6.44 -8.11 13.48
N GLU A 323 -7.19 -9.21 13.36
CA GLU A 323 -8.29 -9.34 12.41
C GLU A 323 -9.59 -9.61 13.18
N GLU A 324 -10.30 -8.55 13.54
CA GLU A 324 -11.53 -8.61 14.35
C GLU A 324 -12.69 -9.30 13.61
N ALA A 325 -12.72 -9.21 12.28
CA ALA A 325 -13.78 -9.75 11.44
C ALA A 325 -13.92 -11.29 11.52
N LEU A 326 -12.90 -12.01 11.99
CA LEU A 326 -12.94 -13.46 12.13
C LEU A 326 -13.23 -13.92 13.55
N VAL A 327 -12.62 -13.28 14.56
CA VAL A 327 -12.80 -13.59 15.97
C VAL A 327 -12.90 -12.29 16.76
N SER A 328 -14.09 -12.01 17.29
CA SER A 328 -14.34 -10.87 18.16
C SER A 328 -13.52 -10.96 19.46
N GLY A 329 -12.99 -9.84 19.91
CA GLY A 329 -12.08 -9.72 21.06
C GLY A 329 -10.60 -9.87 20.70
N SER A 330 -10.28 -10.20 19.44
CA SER A 330 -8.89 -10.32 18.98
C SER A 330 -8.13 -9.02 19.12
N SER A 331 -8.75 -7.89 18.77
CA SER A 331 -8.12 -6.57 18.82
C SER A 331 -7.85 -6.12 20.25
N THR A 332 -8.79 -6.36 21.17
CA THR A 332 -8.63 -6.04 22.59
C THR A 332 -7.47 -6.82 23.21
N PHE A 333 -7.42 -8.14 23.00
CA PHE A 333 -6.33 -8.97 23.50
C PHE A 333 -4.98 -8.58 22.88
N PHE A 334 -4.96 -8.38 21.56
CA PHE A 334 -3.76 -7.99 20.83
C PHE A 334 -3.21 -6.64 21.33
N HIS A 335 -4.09 -5.67 21.58
CA HIS A 335 -3.72 -4.36 22.10
C HIS A 335 -3.14 -4.45 23.52
N ALA A 336 -3.77 -5.24 24.41
CA ALA A 336 -3.24 -5.49 25.75
C ALA A 336 -1.85 -6.16 25.70
N LEU A 337 -1.67 -7.14 24.80
CA LEU A 337 -0.38 -7.80 24.57
C LEU A 337 0.68 -6.79 24.09
N LEU A 338 0.32 -5.91 23.15
CA LEU A 338 1.21 -4.88 22.61
C LEU A 338 1.68 -3.93 23.71
N ILE A 339 0.75 -3.37 24.49
CA ILE A 339 1.07 -2.45 25.60
C ILE A 339 2.02 -3.13 26.59
N LYS A 340 1.69 -4.36 27.04
CA LYS A 340 2.53 -5.05 28.03
C LYS A 340 3.90 -5.46 27.50
N CYS A 341 4.02 -5.78 26.21
CA CYS A 341 5.32 -6.04 25.59
C CYS A 341 6.17 -4.77 25.49
N LEU A 342 5.56 -3.61 25.19
CA LEU A 342 6.23 -2.31 25.19
C LEU A 342 6.70 -1.91 26.58
N GLU A 343 5.83 -1.99 27.60
CA GLU A 343 6.17 -1.67 29.00
C GLU A 343 7.34 -2.50 29.51
N LYS A 344 7.33 -3.82 29.23
CA LYS A 344 8.33 -4.76 29.74
C LYS A 344 9.57 -4.89 28.84
N GLN A 345 9.61 -4.21 27.68
CA GLN A 345 10.68 -4.32 26.69
C GLN A 345 10.98 -5.79 26.29
N VAL A 346 9.91 -6.56 26.09
CA VAL A 346 9.97 -7.97 25.70
C VAL A 346 9.39 -8.17 24.29
N MET A 347 9.88 -9.21 23.61
CA MET A 347 9.35 -9.74 22.37
C MET A 347 8.70 -11.10 22.62
N ALA A 348 7.63 -11.41 21.88
CA ALA A 348 7.01 -12.72 21.94
C ALA A 348 7.69 -13.66 20.92
N ILE A 349 8.16 -14.81 21.38
CA ILE A 349 8.75 -15.84 20.52
C ILE A 349 7.64 -16.79 20.10
N CYS A 350 7.48 -16.95 18.79
CA CYS A 350 6.45 -17.79 18.21
C CYS A 350 7.03 -18.82 17.24
N ARG A 351 6.36 -19.97 17.12
CA ARG A 351 6.51 -20.91 16.02
C ARG A 351 5.56 -20.48 14.90
N TYR A 352 6.11 -20.15 13.74
CA TYR A 352 5.37 -19.64 12.59
C TYR A 352 5.29 -20.68 11.47
N ILE A 353 4.06 -21.01 11.09
CA ILE A 353 3.76 -21.85 9.92
C ILE A 353 2.80 -21.06 9.00
N PRO A 354 3.27 -20.57 7.84
CA PRO A 354 2.46 -19.68 6.99
C PRO A 354 1.35 -20.40 6.21
N ARG A 355 1.56 -21.66 5.84
CA ARG A 355 0.67 -22.45 4.98
C ARG A 355 0.89 -23.94 5.21
N ARG A 356 -0.05 -24.78 4.77
CA ARG A 356 0.03 -26.24 4.90
C ARG A 356 1.28 -26.78 4.19
N ASN A 357 1.78 -27.92 4.67
CA ASN A 357 2.94 -28.62 4.11
C ASN A 357 4.20 -27.74 4.05
N THR A 358 4.40 -26.89 5.06
CA THR A 358 5.59 -26.02 5.20
C THR A 358 6.22 -26.22 6.58
N PRO A 359 7.55 -26.42 6.67
CA PRO A 359 8.23 -26.54 7.96
C PRO A 359 8.11 -25.28 8.82
N PRO A 360 8.06 -25.42 10.16
CA PRO A 360 7.97 -24.30 11.07
C PRO A 360 9.25 -23.47 11.10
N ARG A 361 9.11 -22.17 11.37
CA ARG A 361 10.25 -21.29 11.71
C ARG A 361 10.00 -20.57 13.03
N PHE A 362 11.06 -20.35 13.79
CA PHE A 362 10.99 -19.45 14.94
C PHE A 362 10.97 -17.99 14.46
N VAL A 363 10.08 -17.20 15.05
CA VAL A 363 9.94 -15.78 14.79
C VAL A 363 9.84 -15.02 16.11
N ALA A 364 10.37 -13.80 16.12
CA ALA A 364 10.17 -12.85 17.19
C ALA A 364 9.11 -11.82 16.76
N LEU A 365 8.04 -11.70 17.53
CA LEU A 365 7.08 -10.60 17.44
C LEU A 365 7.61 -9.47 18.31
N VAL A 366 8.25 -8.49 17.67
CA VAL A 366 8.78 -7.30 18.34
C VAL A 366 7.69 -6.23 18.38
N PRO A 367 7.30 -5.73 19.57
CA PRO A 367 6.25 -4.72 19.67
C PRO A 367 6.67 -3.42 18.98
N GLN A 368 5.73 -2.79 18.28
CA GLN A 368 5.90 -1.52 17.61
C GLN A 368 4.81 -0.56 18.03
N GLU A 369 5.22 0.56 18.63
CA GLU A 369 4.36 1.70 18.94
C GLU A 369 4.04 2.50 17.68
N GLU A 370 2.85 3.09 17.65
CA GLU A 370 2.46 4.00 16.59
C GLU A 370 3.34 5.26 16.60
N LYS A 371 3.72 5.72 15.40
CA LYS A 371 4.39 7.00 15.25
C LYS A 371 3.79 7.79 14.09
N LEU A 372 3.25 8.94 14.42
CA LEU A 372 2.79 9.96 13.47
C LEU A 372 3.91 10.97 13.19
N ASP A 373 3.90 11.58 12.01
CA ASP A 373 4.74 12.74 11.70
C ASP A 373 4.07 14.08 12.06
N GLU A 374 4.75 15.18 11.78
CA GLU A 374 4.25 16.55 12.00
C GLU A 374 2.96 16.86 11.21
N ASP A 375 2.68 16.09 10.15
CA ASP A 375 1.51 16.23 9.30
C ASP A 375 0.39 15.23 9.62
N ASN A 376 0.49 14.54 10.77
CA ASN A 376 -0.40 13.47 11.20
C ASN A 376 -0.45 12.28 10.23
N ILE A 377 0.62 12.06 9.44
CA ILE A 377 0.78 10.89 8.58
C ILE A 377 1.44 9.78 9.40
N GLN A 378 0.84 8.60 9.40
CA GLN A 378 1.38 7.43 10.08
C GLN A 378 2.71 6.98 9.43
N ILE A 379 3.83 7.14 10.15
CA ILE A 379 5.15 6.64 9.75
C ILE A 379 5.32 5.18 10.16
N LYS A 380 4.88 4.85 11.37
CA LYS A 380 4.95 3.48 11.92
C LYS A 380 3.56 3.06 12.40
N PRO A 381 3.00 1.97 11.86
CA PRO A 381 1.72 1.44 12.35
C PRO A 381 1.88 0.75 13.72
N PRO A 382 0.86 0.78 14.60
CA PRO A 382 0.86 0.02 15.84
C PRO A 382 0.68 -1.48 15.57
N GLY A 383 1.52 -2.33 16.18
CA GLY A 383 1.42 -3.78 16.02
C GLY A 383 2.70 -4.52 16.35
N PHE A 384 2.91 -5.69 15.75
CA PHE A 384 4.16 -6.44 15.93
C PHE A 384 4.93 -6.61 14.62
N ASN A 385 6.24 -6.36 14.67
CA ASN A 385 7.16 -6.77 13.63
C ASN A 385 7.50 -8.25 13.82
N LEU A 386 7.13 -9.09 12.87
CA LEU A 386 7.47 -10.50 12.80
C LEU A 386 8.86 -10.63 12.15
N ILE A 387 9.87 -10.85 12.98
CA ILE A 387 11.27 -10.99 12.60
C ILE A 387 11.65 -12.47 12.60
N PHE A 388 12.23 -12.95 11.51
CA PHE A 388 12.66 -14.34 11.38
C PHE A 388 13.95 -14.60 12.15
N ILE A 389 13.95 -15.64 12.98
CA ILE A 389 15.12 -16.06 13.76
C ILE A 389 15.84 -17.18 13.00
N PRO A 390 17.18 -17.11 12.85
CA PRO A 390 17.93 -18.12 12.13
C PRO A 390 17.99 -19.44 12.90
N PHE A 391 17.87 -20.54 12.16
CA PHE A 391 18.29 -21.84 12.67
C PHE A 391 19.82 -21.94 12.65
N ALA A 392 20.35 -22.97 13.31
CA ALA A 392 21.79 -23.22 13.34
C ALA A 392 22.38 -23.32 11.91
N ASP A 393 21.63 -23.93 10.98
CA ASP A 393 22.04 -24.10 9.58
C ASP A 393 22.16 -22.78 8.79
N ASP A 394 21.42 -21.74 9.21
CA ASP A 394 21.47 -20.42 8.59
C ASP A 394 22.72 -19.63 9.03
N ILE A 395 23.35 -20.01 10.14
CA ILE A 395 24.52 -19.31 10.71
C ILE A 395 25.80 -19.85 10.10
N ARG A 396 26.53 -18.98 9.40
CA ARG A 396 27.84 -19.32 8.81
C ARG A 396 28.97 -18.98 9.78
N LYS A 397 29.77 -19.98 10.15
CA LYS A 397 31.00 -19.77 10.94
C LYS A 397 32.06 -19.15 10.03
N VAL A 398 32.56 -17.97 10.40
CA VAL A 398 33.63 -17.26 9.71
C VAL A 398 34.88 -17.32 10.58
N LYS A 399 36.03 -17.69 9.99
CA LYS A 399 37.33 -17.53 10.65
C LYS A 399 37.73 -16.05 10.54
N GLY A 400 37.67 -15.33 11.64
CA GLY A 400 38.06 -13.92 11.68
C GLY A 400 39.58 -13.77 11.66
N PRO A 401 40.13 -12.73 11.01
CA PRO A 401 41.54 -12.35 11.19
C PRO A 401 41.80 -11.86 12.61
N ASP A 402 43.07 -11.77 12.98
CA ASP A 402 43.48 -11.19 14.26
C ASP A 402 42.95 -9.76 14.39
N LYS A 403 42.38 -9.45 15.56
CA LYS A 403 41.77 -8.16 15.82
C LYS A 403 42.86 -7.13 16.10
N VAL A 404 43.27 -6.38 15.07
CA VAL A 404 44.15 -5.22 15.20
C VAL A 404 43.29 -3.96 15.38
N PRO A 405 43.25 -3.34 16.58
CA PRO A 405 42.52 -2.09 16.78
C PRO A 405 43.26 -0.92 16.15
N ALA A 406 42.52 0.10 15.73
CA ALA A 406 43.07 1.39 15.30
C ALA A 406 43.50 2.22 16.53
N SER A 407 44.40 3.18 16.34
CA SER A 407 44.76 4.15 17.38
C SER A 407 43.66 5.20 17.59
N ASP A 408 43.65 5.85 18.76
CA ASP A 408 42.66 6.89 19.07
C ASP A 408 42.71 8.06 18.08
N GLU A 409 43.92 8.46 17.64
CA GLU A 409 44.10 9.49 16.62
C GLU A 409 43.46 9.12 15.27
N GLN A 410 43.61 7.87 14.83
CA GLN A 410 43.00 7.38 13.59
C GLN A 410 41.47 7.35 13.69
N VAL A 411 40.95 6.95 14.85
CA VAL A 411 39.51 6.95 15.13
C VAL A 411 38.96 8.38 15.11
N ASP A 412 39.66 9.33 15.71
CA ASP A 412 39.23 10.73 15.75
C ASP A 412 39.25 11.38 14.35
N LYS A 413 40.27 11.10 13.54
CA LYS A 413 40.26 11.52 12.13
C LYS A 413 39.13 10.90 11.32
N MET A 414 38.78 9.64 11.57
CA MET A 414 37.61 9.03 10.93
C MET A 414 36.29 9.66 11.40
N LYS A 415 36.17 10.03 12.68
CA LYS A 415 34.98 10.77 13.19
C LYS A 415 34.80 12.10 12.46
N GLU A 416 35.88 12.86 12.21
CA GLU A 416 35.83 14.10 11.42
C GLU A 416 35.25 13.85 10.02
N ILE A 417 35.69 12.78 9.35
CA ILE A 417 35.21 12.40 8.01
C ILE A 417 33.73 12.00 8.05
N VAL A 418 33.34 11.15 8.99
CA VAL A 418 31.94 10.70 9.15
C VAL A 418 31.01 11.89 9.41
N ASN A 419 31.45 12.86 10.20
CA ASN A 419 30.70 14.09 10.45
C ASN A 419 30.54 14.95 9.20
N LYS A 420 31.59 15.07 8.36
CA LYS A 420 31.51 15.79 7.09
C LYS A 420 30.57 15.12 6.07
N LEU A 421 30.46 13.79 6.08
CA LEU A 421 29.61 13.02 5.17
C LEU A 421 28.20 12.72 5.73
N ARG A 422 27.82 13.36 6.83
CA ARG A 422 26.54 13.11 7.49
C ARG A 422 25.37 13.61 6.64
N PHE A 423 24.45 12.73 6.32
CA PHE A 423 23.18 13.07 5.67
C PHE A 423 21.98 12.41 6.37
N LYS A 424 20.78 12.99 6.19
CA LYS A 424 19.55 12.46 6.79
C LYS A 424 18.97 11.34 5.93
N TYR A 425 19.25 10.09 6.29
CA TYR A 425 18.65 8.92 5.63
C TYR A 425 17.13 8.86 5.82
N ARG A 426 16.41 8.53 4.74
CA ARG A 426 14.97 8.20 4.72
C ARG A 426 14.79 6.96 3.83
N LEU A 427 13.81 6.14 4.14
CA LEU A 427 13.52 4.89 3.41
C LEU A 427 13.16 5.11 1.92
N VAL A 428 12.71 6.31 1.56
CA VAL A 428 12.20 6.64 0.20
C VAL A 428 13.22 7.45 -0.61
N ILE A 429 14.50 7.49 -0.21
CA ILE A 429 15.52 8.28 -0.94
C ILE A 429 15.91 7.62 -2.26
N PHE A 430 15.95 6.28 -2.31
CA PHE A 430 16.48 5.50 -3.43
C PHE A 430 15.44 4.54 -3.99
#